data_AF-A0A2V7CS65-F1
#
_entry.id   AF-A0A2V7CS65-F1
#
_cell.length_a   1.000
_cell.length_b   1.000
_cell.length_c   1.000
_cell.angle_alpha   90.00
_cell.angle_beta   90.00
_cell.angle_gamma   90.00
#
_symmetry.space_group_name_H-M   'P 1'
#
loop_
_entity.id
_entity.type
_entity.pdbx_description
1 polymer ?
#
loop_
_entity_poly.entity_id
_entity_poly.type
_entity_poly.pdbx_seq_one_letter_code
_entity_poly.pdbx_strand_id
1 'polypeptide(L)'
;MAGTKQFIKASVGVGGKNQFGDIAALQQLLIAAGEAVQGGADGGWGGHTKDALQSFLRAQTPAVDKTYIDNALVQPGDAVLLKLAEKAKILIPLPGVKGIAGIDAVQKWFADNNIAYQKGAEDGGGNRCVYGVEGQTDYAVQTESTQFRKGPVQMDCTTYANLMLSVYLFGNAHNTAYDGDCARVGGISSFHCARDRYGFQIVTRPDRDKKGKATTVSDFRTAEQIVAATKEKGAGLYALEPALLGSGSVKHLALLWGTTVYECTSALLPNCNKHPLDEFMDRCKRNGRFCYLFGPKVV
;
A
#
# COMPACT_ATOMS: atom_id res chain seq x y z
N MET A 1 -7.02 16.34 -4.53
CA MET A 1 -5.92 15.47 -4.98
C MET A 1 -4.70 16.34 -5.25
N ALA A 2 -3.57 16.07 -4.59
CA ALA A 2 -2.24 16.45 -5.07
C ALA A 2 -1.19 15.60 -4.36
N GLY A 3 -0.53 14.80 -5.19
CA GLY A 3 0.53 13.85 -4.86
C GLY A 3 0.70 12.82 -5.98
N THR A 4 0.50 13.18 -7.25
CA THR A 4 0.74 12.29 -8.39
C THR A 4 2.26 12.12 -8.54
N LYS A 5 2.76 10.92 -8.27
CA LYS A 5 4.19 10.65 -8.38
C LYS A 5 4.60 10.72 -9.86
N GLN A 6 5.68 11.41 -10.18
CA GLN A 6 6.31 11.33 -11.50
C GLN A 6 7.44 10.29 -11.45
N PHE A 7 7.60 9.52 -12.51
CA PHE A 7 8.71 8.60 -12.70
C PHE A 7 10.03 9.35 -12.83
N ILE A 8 10.03 10.42 -13.61
CA ILE A 8 11.15 11.34 -13.81
C ILE A 8 10.68 12.79 -13.75
N LYS A 9 11.52 13.69 -13.25
CA LYS A 9 11.25 15.14 -13.14
C LYS A 9 11.83 15.94 -14.31
N ALA A 10 12.85 15.40 -14.98
CA ALA A 10 13.48 15.98 -16.14
C ALA A 10 13.70 14.92 -17.23
N SER A 11 13.90 15.39 -18.47
CA SER A 11 14.16 14.54 -19.63
C SER A 11 15.42 13.69 -19.45
N VAL A 12 15.36 12.41 -19.82
CA VAL A 12 16.49 11.47 -19.80
C VAL A 12 16.68 10.92 -21.21
N GLY A 13 17.91 11.00 -21.75
CA GLY A 13 18.21 10.60 -23.12
C GLY A 13 19.31 11.38 -23.81
N VAL A 14 19.53 11.09 -25.09
CA VAL A 14 20.41 11.91 -25.95
C VAL A 14 19.84 13.32 -26.03
N GLY A 15 20.64 14.32 -25.64
CA GLY A 15 20.21 15.72 -25.57
C GLY A 15 19.30 16.07 -24.38
N GLY A 16 19.01 15.11 -23.49
CA GLY A 16 18.23 15.35 -22.28
C GLY A 16 19.06 15.99 -21.15
N LYS A 17 18.36 16.54 -20.16
CA LYS A 17 18.95 17.06 -18.91
C LYS A 17 19.74 16.02 -18.12
N ASN A 18 19.35 14.75 -18.17
CA ASN A 18 20.11 13.62 -17.61
C ASN A 18 20.49 13.82 -16.13
N GLN A 19 19.50 14.14 -15.30
CA GLN A 19 19.71 14.24 -13.85
C GLN A 19 19.91 12.85 -13.25
N PHE A 20 20.85 12.72 -12.31
CA PHE A 20 21.20 11.46 -11.66
C PHE A 20 19.99 10.67 -11.14
N GLY A 21 19.08 11.36 -10.42
CA GLY A 21 17.90 10.72 -9.84
C GLY A 21 16.89 10.22 -10.88
N ASP A 22 16.74 10.95 -11.99
CA ASP A 22 15.82 10.57 -13.07
C ASP A 22 16.38 9.41 -13.90
N ILE A 23 17.70 9.39 -14.12
CA ILE A 23 18.38 8.27 -14.77
C ILE A 23 18.25 7.01 -13.91
N ALA A 24 18.53 7.12 -12.60
CA ALA A 24 18.43 5.98 -11.70
C ALA A 24 16.99 5.43 -11.65
N ALA A 25 15.98 6.31 -11.65
CA ALA A 25 14.58 5.89 -11.71
C ALA A 25 14.24 5.16 -13.03
N LEU A 26 14.67 5.69 -14.18
CA LEU A 26 14.48 5.03 -15.47
C LEU A 26 15.20 3.67 -15.55
N GLN A 27 16.45 3.58 -15.08
CA GLN A 27 17.19 2.32 -15.03
C GLN A 27 16.51 1.29 -14.13
N GLN A 28 15.98 1.69 -12.97
CA GLN A 28 15.22 0.81 -12.09
C GLN A 28 13.97 0.26 -12.80
N LEU A 29 13.22 1.12 -13.50
CA LEU A 29 12.05 0.69 -14.28
C LEU A 29 12.42 -0.29 -15.40
N LEU A 30 13.49 -0.01 -16.15
CA LEU A 30 13.99 -0.89 -17.22
C LEU A 30 14.37 -2.27 -16.66
N ILE A 31 15.15 -2.31 -15.58
CA ILE A 31 15.56 -3.57 -14.92
C ILE A 31 14.34 -4.34 -14.43
N ALA A 32 13.42 -3.67 -13.73
CA ALA A 32 12.20 -4.31 -13.22
C ALA A 32 11.29 -4.81 -14.34
N ALA A 33 11.29 -4.13 -15.49
CA ALA A 33 10.60 -4.53 -16.70
C ALA A 33 11.32 -5.65 -17.49
N GLY A 34 12.47 -6.14 -16.99
CA GLY A 34 13.24 -7.24 -17.58
C GLY A 34 14.22 -6.82 -18.68
N GLU A 35 14.45 -5.52 -18.89
CA GLU A 35 15.48 -5.03 -19.81
C GLU A 35 16.86 -5.07 -19.17
N ALA A 36 17.88 -5.42 -19.96
CA ALA A 36 19.24 -5.59 -19.47
C ALA A 36 19.98 -4.24 -19.38
N VAL A 37 19.95 -3.60 -18.21
CA VAL A 37 20.84 -2.46 -17.90
C VAL A 37 22.12 -3.01 -17.27
N GLN A 38 23.15 -3.24 -18.08
CA GLN A 38 24.46 -3.70 -17.59
C GLN A 38 25.06 -2.67 -16.62
N GLY A 39 25.51 -3.12 -15.44
CA GLY A 39 25.97 -2.25 -14.34
C GLY A 39 24.89 -1.91 -13.30
N GLY A 40 23.62 -2.19 -13.59
CA GLY A 40 22.50 -1.91 -12.70
C GLY A 40 22.03 -0.45 -12.76
N ALA A 41 21.26 -0.03 -11.76
CA ALA A 41 20.78 1.35 -11.67
C ALA A 41 21.82 2.22 -10.92
N ASP A 42 22.70 2.86 -11.67
CA ASP A 42 23.83 3.66 -11.18
C ASP A 42 23.63 5.19 -11.33
N GLY A 43 22.56 5.63 -11.99
CA GLY A 43 22.26 7.04 -12.24
C GLY A 43 23.11 7.70 -13.33
N GLY A 44 23.95 6.95 -14.05
CA GLY A 44 24.76 7.42 -15.16
C GLY A 44 24.10 7.17 -16.52
N TRP A 45 23.99 8.20 -17.36
CA TRP A 45 23.51 8.01 -18.74
C TRP A 45 24.65 7.50 -19.63
N GLY A 46 24.60 6.22 -20.00
CA GLY A 46 25.61 5.54 -20.83
C GLY A 46 25.01 4.63 -21.91
N GLY A 47 25.90 3.99 -22.68
CA GLY A 47 25.52 3.09 -23.79
C GLY A 47 24.54 1.99 -23.38
N HIS A 48 24.78 1.35 -22.24
CA HIS A 48 23.92 0.27 -21.75
C HIS A 48 22.49 0.73 -21.40
N THR A 49 22.34 1.89 -20.77
CA THR A 49 21.01 2.46 -20.48
C THR A 49 20.30 2.86 -21.76
N LYS A 50 21.04 3.45 -22.72
CA LYS A 50 20.51 3.80 -24.04
C LYS A 50 20.01 2.54 -24.77
N ASP A 51 20.84 1.49 -24.85
CA ASP A 51 20.50 0.26 -25.56
C ASP A 51 19.30 -0.45 -24.94
N ALA A 52 19.23 -0.51 -23.62
CA ALA A 52 18.08 -1.07 -22.89
C ALA A 52 16.79 -0.30 -23.18
N LEU A 53 16.83 1.04 -23.15
CA LEU A 53 15.66 1.85 -23.48
C LEU A 53 15.27 1.68 -24.96
N GLN A 54 16.23 1.64 -25.89
CA GLN A 54 15.94 1.40 -27.29
C GLN A 54 15.32 0.03 -27.56
N SER A 55 15.83 -1.01 -26.89
CA SER A 55 15.24 -2.35 -26.91
C SER A 55 13.76 -2.29 -26.51
N PHE A 56 13.47 -1.68 -25.37
CA PHE A 56 12.10 -1.52 -24.89
C PHE A 56 11.22 -0.75 -25.87
N LEU A 57 11.70 0.38 -26.41
CA LEU A 57 10.97 1.24 -27.35
C LEU A 57 10.62 0.50 -28.65
N ARG A 58 11.55 -0.30 -29.20
CA ARG A 58 11.32 -1.10 -30.42
C ARG A 58 10.26 -2.18 -30.23
N ALA A 59 10.09 -2.67 -29.00
CA ALA A 59 9.09 -3.68 -28.65
C ALA A 59 7.68 -3.09 -28.42
N GLN A 60 7.50 -1.78 -28.51
CA GLN A 60 6.20 -1.14 -28.25
C GLN A 60 5.20 -1.33 -29.38
N THR A 61 3.94 -1.51 -28.98
CA THR A 61 2.78 -1.51 -29.88
C THR A 61 1.79 -0.40 -29.45
N PRO A 62 1.35 0.48 -30.37
CA PRO A 62 1.88 0.66 -31.72
C PRO A 62 3.35 1.10 -31.70
N ALA A 63 4.05 0.93 -32.83
CA ALA A 63 5.44 1.34 -32.96
C ALA A 63 5.59 2.84 -32.70
N VAL A 64 6.63 3.21 -31.95
CA VAL A 64 7.00 4.60 -31.69
C VAL A 64 7.93 5.13 -32.79
N ASP A 65 8.02 6.46 -32.91
CA ASP A 65 8.82 7.12 -33.95
C ASP A 65 10.30 6.69 -33.93
N LYS A 66 10.91 6.55 -35.11
CA LYS A 66 12.31 6.12 -35.24
C LYS A 66 13.28 7.11 -34.59
N THR A 67 13.03 8.41 -34.69
CA THR A 67 13.86 9.45 -34.07
C THR A 67 13.77 9.38 -32.55
N TYR A 68 12.58 9.09 -32.02
CA TYR A 68 12.37 8.85 -30.60
C TYR A 68 13.19 7.64 -30.10
N ILE A 69 13.21 6.55 -30.87
CA ILE A 69 14.05 5.37 -30.60
C ILE A 69 15.54 5.75 -30.67
N ASP A 70 15.99 6.37 -31.75
CA ASP A 70 17.41 6.65 -31.98
C ASP A 70 18.00 7.57 -30.89
N ASN A 71 17.23 8.56 -30.45
CA ASN A 71 17.60 9.47 -29.38
C ASN A 71 17.39 8.88 -27.98
N ALA A 72 16.52 7.87 -27.84
CA ALA A 72 16.12 7.31 -26.56
C ALA A 72 15.80 8.42 -25.54
N LEU A 73 15.08 9.45 -25.98
CA LEU A 73 14.84 10.67 -25.23
C LEU A 73 13.44 10.68 -24.64
N VAL A 74 13.33 10.31 -23.37
CA VAL A 74 12.07 10.27 -22.64
C VAL A 74 11.86 11.57 -21.89
N GLN A 75 10.67 12.13 -22.00
CA GLN A 75 10.20 13.31 -21.27
C GLN A 75 9.32 12.90 -20.07
N PRO A 76 9.25 13.72 -19.00
CA PRO A 76 8.23 13.55 -17.98
C PRO A 76 6.83 13.50 -18.60
N GLY A 77 5.99 12.55 -18.16
CA GLY A 77 4.66 12.34 -18.72
C GLY A 77 4.58 11.50 -20.00
N ASP A 78 5.71 11.09 -20.59
CA ASP A 78 5.67 10.19 -21.75
C ASP A 78 4.99 8.86 -21.38
N ALA A 79 4.04 8.43 -22.22
CA ALA A 79 3.29 7.19 -22.01
C ALA A 79 4.18 5.93 -21.88
N VAL A 80 5.40 5.97 -22.44
CA VAL A 80 6.37 4.88 -22.32
C VAL A 80 6.74 4.58 -20.85
N LEU A 81 6.79 5.59 -19.98
CA LEU A 81 7.13 5.42 -18.58
C LEU A 81 6.07 4.60 -17.84
N LEU A 82 4.80 4.85 -18.16
CA LEU A 82 3.69 4.05 -17.63
C LEU A 82 3.76 2.60 -18.12
N LYS A 83 4.01 2.39 -19.42
CA LYS A 83 4.16 1.04 -19.98
C LYS A 83 5.34 0.27 -19.35
N LEU A 84 6.44 0.96 -19.05
CA LEU A 84 7.55 0.38 -18.29
C LEU A 84 7.09 -0.05 -16.89
N ALA A 85 6.38 0.83 -16.17
CA ALA A 85 5.89 0.54 -14.83
C ALA A 85 4.86 -0.60 -14.79
N GLU A 86 4.01 -0.72 -15.81
CA GLU A 86 3.10 -1.86 -16.01
C GLU A 86 3.89 -3.16 -16.19
N LYS A 87 4.89 -3.17 -17.09
CA LYS A 87 5.75 -4.35 -17.32
C LYS A 87 6.57 -4.70 -16.07
N ALA A 88 7.02 -3.70 -15.32
CA ALA A 88 7.70 -3.84 -14.04
C ALA A 88 6.77 -4.34 -12.90
N LYS A 89 5.45 -4.38 -13.12
CA LYS A 89 4.44 -4.81 -12.15
C LYS A 89 4.53 -4.05 -10.83
N ILE A 90 4.79 -2.73 -10.91
CA ILE A 90 4.84 -1.81 -9.76
C ILE A 90 3.58 -0.96 -9.59
N LEU A 91 2.63 -1.09 -10.53
CA LEU A 91 1.34 -0.41 -10.52
C LEU A 91 0.27 -1.31 -9.93
N ILE A 92 -0.59 -0.71 -9.11
CA ILE A 92 -1.79 -1.32 -8.54
C ILE A 92 -2.98 -0.60 -9.16
N PRO A 93 -3.78 -1.27 -10.00
CA PRO A 93 -4.96 -0.67 -10.61
C PRO A 93 -5.96 -0.21 -9.54
N LEU A 94 -6.52 0.98 -9.74
CA LEU A 94 -7.52 1.57 -8.88
C LEU A 94 -8.86 1.60 -9.63
N PRO A 95 -9.94 1.12 -9.02
CA PRO A 95 -11.18 0.84 -9.74
C PRO A 95 -12.03 2.09 -10.02
N GLY A 96 -11.57 3.28 -9.61
CA GLY A 96 -12.33 4.53 -9.76
C GLY A 96 -13.65 4.57 -8.97
N VAL A 97 -13.90 3.61 -8.08
CA VAL A 97 -15.11 3.53 -7.23
C VAL A 97 -14.72 3.50 -5.75
N LYS A 98 -15.53 4.15 -4.91
CA LYS A 98 -15.34 4.22 -3.45
C LYS A 98 -16.05 3.12 -2.69
N GLY A 99 -15.86 3.13 -1.37
CA GLY A 99 -16.55 2.25 -0.45
C GLY A 99 -16.06 0.81 -0.56
N ILE A 100 -16.90 -0.13 -0.10
CA ILE A 100 -16.54 -1.55 -0.06
C ILE A 100 -16.34 -2.13 -1.46
N ALA A 101 -17.09 -1.66 -2.47
CA ALA A 101 -16.91 -2.10 -3.85
C ALA A 101 -15.50 -1.80 -4.40
N GLY A 102 -14.93 -0.65 -4.03
CA GLY A 102 -13.56 -0.29 -4.39
C GLY A 102 -12.54 -1.20 -3.70
N ILE A 103 -12.72 -1.45 -2.40
CA ILE A 103 -11.90 -2.39 -1.63
C ILE A 103 -11.96 -3.78 -2.28
N ASP A 104 -13.16 -4.31 -2.57
CA ASP A 104 -13.32 -5.64 -3.14
C ASP A 104 -12.62 -5.78 -4.51
N ALA A 105 -12.66 -4.75 -5.36
CA ALA A 105 -11.98 -4.77 -6.64
C ALA A 105 -10.45 -4.80 -6.49
N VAL A 106 -9.87 -3.97 -5.60
CA VAL A 106 -8.42 -3.96 -5.35
C VAL A 106 -7.98 -5.26 -4.66
N GLN A 107 -8.77 -5.75 -3.69
CA GLN A 107 -8.54 -7.02 -3.01
C GLN A 107 -8.53 -8.19 -4.01
N LYS A 108 -9.49 -8.22 -4.95
CA LYS A 108 -9.53 -9.23 -6.00
C LYS A 108 -8.27 -9.18 -6.86
N TRP A 109 -7.84 -7.98 -7.28
CA TRP A 109 -6.61 -7.83 -8.05
C TRP A 109 -5.38 -8.38 -7.29
N PHE A 110 -5.27 -8.10 -5.98
CA PHE A 110 -4.18 -8.65 -5.17
C PHE A 110 -4.18 -10.17 -5.10
N ALA A 111 -5.36 -10.79 -4.93
CA ALA A 111 -5.51 -12.24 -4.90
C ALA A 111 -5.17 -12.88 -6.26
N ASP A 112 -5.70 -12.32 -7.36
CA ASP A 112 -5.48 -12.82 -8.73
C ASP A 112 -4.00 -12.74 -9.15
N ASN A 113 -3.25 -11.77 -8.61
CA ASN A 113 -1.83 -11.58 -8.90
C ASN A 113 -0.89 -12.21 -7.86
N ASN A 114 -1.45 -12.92 -6.88
CA ASN A 114 -0.71 -13.58 -5.80
C ASN A 114 0.35 -12.67 -5.15
N ILE A 115 -0.06 -11.45 -4.79
CA ILE A 115 0.86 -10.44 -4.25
C ILE A 115 1.47 -10.91 -2.94
N ALA A 116 2.81 -10.97 -2.91
CA ALA A 116 3.57 -11.51 -1.80
C ALA A 116 3.62 -10.56 -0.60
N TYR A 117 3.75 -11.14 0.59
CA TYR A 117 4.01 -10.37 1.81
C TYR A 117 5.46 -9.86 1.86
N GLN A 118 5.66 -8.59 2.18
CA GLN A 118 6.99 -8.00 2.38
C GLN A 118 7.52 -8.37 3.77
N LYS A 119 8.60 -9.14 3.82
CA LYS A 119 9.34 -9.42 5.07
C LYS A 119 10.12 -8.18 5.52
N GLY A 120 10.22 -7.96 6.83
CA GLY A 120 10.99 -6.85 7.42
C GLY A 120 10.28 -5.50 7.45
N ALA A 121 8.99 -5.42 7.08
CA ALA A 121 8.19 -4.22 7.27
C ALA A 121 8.10 -3.79 8.75
N GLU A 122 8.23 -4.75 9.67
CA GLU A 122 8.20 -4.56 11.13
C GLU A 122 9.51 -3.95 11.70
N ASP A 123 10.52 -3.75 10.85
CA ASP A 123 11.85 -3.22 11.20
C ASP A 123 12.12 -1.81 10.60
N GLY A 124 11.07 -1.04 10.28
CA GLY A 124 11.22 0.35 9.78
C GLY A 124 11.35 0.51 8.26
N GLY A 125 11.24 -0.58 7.49
CA GLY A 125 11.49 -0.63 6.04
C GLY A 125 10.26 -0.89 5.17
N GLY A 126 9.05 -0.75 5.71
CA GLY A 126 7.80 -1.04 5.00
C GLY A 126 7.64 -0.23 3.71
N ASN A 127 7.04 -0.86 2.70
CA ASN A 127 6.76 -0.21 1.44
C ASN A 127 5.81 0.97 1.63
N ARG A 128 5.70 1.80 0.60
CA ARG A 128 4.68 2.84 0.52
C ARG A 128 3.99 2.74 -0.81
N CYS A 129 2.67 2.89 -0.86
CA CYS A 129 2.01 3.19 -2.12
C CYS A 129 1.99 4.71 -2.32
N VAL A 130 1.64 5.19 -3.50
CA VAL A 130 1.27 6.59 -3.77
C VAL A 130 0.10 6.55 -4.74
N TYR A 131 -0.96 7.29 -4.45
CA TYR A 131 -2.16 7.36 -5.29
C TYR A 131 -1.89 8.25 -6.49
N GLY A 132 -2.09 7.68 -7.66
CA GLY A 132 -1.86 8.34 -8.92
C GLY A 132 -0.38 8.44 -9.29
N VAL A 133 -0.13 8.38 -10.58
CA VAL A 133 1.20 8.43 -11.18
C VAL A 133 1.10 9.13 -12.54
N GLU A 134 2.05 10.01 -12.86
CA GLU A 134 2.06 10.80 -14.12
C GLU A 134 0.75 11.56 -14.39
N GLY A 135 0.12 12.09 -13.33
CA GLY A 135 -1.16 12.80 -13.44
C GLY A 135 -2.39 11.90 -13.62
N GLN A 136 -2.19 10.59 -13.77
CA GLN A 136 -3.28 9.60 -13.87
C GLN A 136 -3.68 9.13 -12.48
N THR A 137 -4.97 8.89 -12.27
CA THR A 137 -5.55 8.44 -10.98
C THR A 137 -5.97 6.97 -10.99
N ASP A 138 -5.78 6.29 -12.11
CA ASP A 138 -6.21 4.91 -12.32
C ASP A 138 -5.27 3.88 -11.67
N TYR A 139 -4.18 4.35 -11.05
CA TYR A 139 -3.17 3.51 -10.44
C TYR A 139 -2.69 4.07 -9.11
N ALA A 140 -2.36 3.19 -8.18
CA ALA A 140 -1.40 3.48 -7.13
C ALA A 140 -0.05 2.88 -7.52
N VAL A 141 1.06 3.52 -7.12
CA VAL A 141 2.42 3.06 -7.42
C VAL A 141 3.21 2.82 -6.15
N GLN A 142 3.98 1.73 -6.11
CA GLN A 142 4.79 1.39 -4.94
C GLN A 142 6.16 2.09 -4.95
N THR A 143 6.59 2.56 -3.77
CA THR A 143 7.81 3.33 -3.53
C THR A 143 8.58 2.82 -2.31
N GLU A 144 9.90 3.00 -2.34
CA GLU A 144 10.85 2.78 -1.26
C GLU A 144 11.43 4.14 -0.83
N SER A 145 11.06 4.65 0.36
CA SER A 145 11.40 5.99 0.82
C SER A 145 11.01 7.08 -0.19
N THR A 146 11.94 7.56 -1.02
CA THR A 146 11.72 8.57 -2.07
C THR A 146 11.72 8.00 -3.49
N GLN A 147 12.16 6.76 -3.68
CA GLN A 147 12.34 6.11 -4.98
C GLN A 147 11.18 5.16 -5.31
N PHE A 148 11.09 4.72 -6.56
CA PHE A 148 10.20 3.62 -6.93
C PHE A 148 10.75 2.29 -6.40
N ARG A 149 9.87 1.31 -6.24
CA ARG A 149 10.30 -0.05 -5.90
C ARG A 149 11.07 -0.69 -7.07
N LYS A 150 12.08 -1.49 -6.76
CA LYS A 150 12.93 -2.18 -7.74
C LYS A 150 12.33 -3.44 -8.38
N GLY A 151 11.15 -3.88 -7.98
CA GLY A 151 10.58 -5.16 -8.39
C GLY A 151 9.08 -5.21 -8.17
N PRO A 152 8.41 -6.35 -8.43
CA PRO A 152 6.97 -6.42 -8.39
C PRO A 152 6.44 -6.02 -7.02
N VAL A 153 5.21 -5.49 -7.01
CA VAL A 153 4.54 -5.08 -5.77
C VAL A 153 4.60 -6.19 -4.72
N GLN A 154 4.93 -5.80 -3.49
CA GLN A 154 4.73 -6.62 -2.29
C GLN A 154 3.93 -5.81 -1.27
N MET A 155 3.17 -6.48 -0.41
CA MET A 155 2.35 -5.81 0.60
C MET A 155 2.78 -6.19 2.01
N ASP A 156 2.65 -5.23 2.91
CA ASP A 156 2.64 -5.45 4.35
C ASP A 156 1.29 -4.97 4.89
N CYS A 157 0.98 -5.31 6.15
CA CYS A 157 -0.31 -4.98 6.75
C CYS A 157 -0.58 -3.46 6.81
N THR A 158 0.46 -2.64 7.04
CA THR A 158 0.34 -1.19 7.13
C THR A 158 0.06 -0.57 5.78
N THR A 159 0.82 -0.95 4.76
CA THR A 159 0.65 -0.47 3.37
C THR A 159 -0.69 -0.89 2.81
N TYR A 160 -1.07 -2.16 3.03
CA TYR A 160 -2.36 -2.69 2.63
C TYR A 160 -3.51 -1.91 3.27
N ALA A 161 -3.55 -1.82 4.61
CA ALA A 161 -4.65 -1.14 5.30
C ALA A 161 -4.74 0.35 4.90
N ASN A 162 -3.60 1.03 4.74
CA ASN A 162 -3.57 2.41 4.26
C ASN A 162 -4.16 2.56 2.85
N LEU A 163 -3.72 1.75 1.89
CA LEU A 163 -4.23 1.82 0.53
C LEU A 163 -5.74 1.59 0.49
N MET A 164 -6.20 0.57 1.21
CA MET A 164 -7.61 0.17 1.21
C MET A 164 -8.51 1.20 1.90
N LEU A 165 -8.07 1.82 3.01
CA LEU A 165 -8.74 2.96 3.63
C LEU A 165 -8.83 4.15 2.66
N SER A 166 -7.76 4.40 1.92
CA SER A 166 -7.75 5.46 0.92
C SER A 166 -8.73 5.19 -0.22
N VAL A 167 -8.79 3.96 -0.73
CA VAL A 167 -9.76 3.55 -1.75
C VAL A 167 -11.19 3.73 -1.21
N TYR A 168 -11.45 3.28 0.03
CA TYR A 168 -12.77 3.38 0.64
C TYR A 168 -13.30 4.82 0.72
N LEU A 169 -12.44 5.77 1.10
CA LEU A 169 -12.83 7.17 1.34
C LEU A 169 -12.75 8.08 0.10
N PHE A 170 -12.31 7.60 -1.07
CA PHE A 170 -11.71 8.48 -2.11
C PHE A 170 -10.65 9.42 -1.50
N GLY A 171 -9.83 8.85 -0.63
CA GLY A 171 -8.77 9.55 0.08
C GLY A 171 -7.49 9.66 -0.75
N ASN A 172 -6.60 10.50 -0.24
CA ASN A 172 -5.25 10.73 -0.73
C ASN A 172 -4.33 9.57 -0.37
N ALA A 173 -4.26 8.47 -1.13
CA ALA A 173 -3.28 7.44 -0.77
C ALA A 173 -1.90 8.08 -0.91
N HIS A 174 -1.29 8.40 0.23
CA HIS A 174 0.07 8.89 0.35
C HIS A 174 0.39 10.21 -0.36
N ASN A 175 -0.52 11.19 -0.34
CA ASN A 175 -0.13 12.58 -0.61
C ASN A 175 0.79 13.14 0.49
N THR A 176 0.94 12.42 1.60
CA THR A 176 1.92 12.66 2.66
C THR A 176 2.69 11.37 2.95
N ALA A 177 4.01 11.49 3.15
CA ALA A 177 4.84 10.39 3.58
C ALA A 177 4.32 9.82 4.91
N TYR A 178 4.38 8.50 5.05
CA TYR A 178 4.00 7.79 6.27
C TYR A 178 5.02 6.72 6.58
N ASP A 179 5.01 6.21 7.79
CA ASP A 179 5.79 5.03 8.11
C ASP A 179 5.02 3.76 7.77
N GLY A 180 5.66 2.86 7.00
CA GLY A 180 5.12 1.52 6.71
C GLY A 180 5.30 0.54 7.87
N ASP A 181 6.01 0.95 8.92
CA ASP A 181 6.28 0.13 10.09
C ASP A 181 5.11 0.09 11.08
N CYS A 182 4.53 -1.09 11.28
CA CYS A 182 3.47 -1.28 12.26
C CYS A 182 3.96 -1.12 13.71
N ALA A 183 5.26 -1.26 14.02
CA ALA A 183 5.79 -1.00 15.36
C ALA A 183 5.74 0.51 15.72
N ARG A 184 5.67 1.39 14.71
CA ARG A 184 5.46 2.84 14.87
C ARG A 184 4.00 3.25 14.76
N VAL A 185 3.12 2.29 14.44
CA VAL A 185 1.67 2.47 14.31
C VAL A 185 0.98 1.55 15.32
N GLY A 186 0.68 2.09 16.49
CA GLY A 186 -0.05 1.42 17.56
C GLY A 186 0.84 0.73 18.61
N GLY A 187 0.62 1.06 19.88
CA GLY A 187 1.49 0.71 21.02
C GLY A 187 1.81 1.93 21.86
N ILE A 188 2.92 1.95 22.62
CA ILE A 188 3.36 3.12 23.43
C ILE A 188 3.49 4.41 22.58
N SER A 189 3.51 4.29 21.25
CA SER A 189 3.28 5.41 20.33
C SER A 189 1.85 5.92 20.39
N SER A 190 1.68 7.23 20.56
CA SER A 190 0.39 7.89 20.42
C SER A 190 -0.13 7.94 18.97
N PHE A 191 0.38 7.15 18.01
CA PHE A 191 -0.03 7.18 16.60
C PHE A 191 -0.72 5.88 16.17
N HIS A 192 -1.89 5.98 15.57
CA HIS A 192 -2.74 4.92 15.02
C HIS A 192 -3.16 5.30 13.61
N CYS A 193 -2.91 4.44 12.62
CA CYS A 193 -3.06 4.78 11.20
C CYS A 193 -4.48 5.26 10.87
N ALA A 194 -5.49 4.50 11.30
CA ALA A 194 -6.89 4.83 11.03
C ALA A 194 -7.30 6.17 11.66
N ARG A 195 -6.87 6.45 12.89
CA ARG A 195 -7.21 7.69 13.60
C ARG A 195 -6.46 8.89 13.04
N ASP A 196 -5.14 8.83 13.01
CA ASP A 196 -4.31 9.99 12.77
C ASP A 196 -4.25 10.38 11.29
N ARG A 197 -4.50 9.44 10.36
CA ARG A 197 -4.55 9.74 8.92
C ARG A 197 -5.96 9.92 8.37
N TYR A 198 -6.92 9.16 8.91
CA TYR A 198 -8.27 9.09 8.34
C TYR A 198 -9.36 9.58 9.31
N GLY A 199 -9.00 10.00 10.53
CA GLY A 199 -9.92 10.56 11.51
C GLY A 199 -10.84 9.52 12.17
N PHE A 200 -10.56 8.23 12.03
CA PHE A 200 -11.37 7.18 12.65
C PHE A 200 -11.27 7.26 14.18
N GLN A 201 -12.38 7.01 14.87
CA GLN A 201 -12.44 7.13 16.32
C GLN A 201 -12.28 5.76 16.98
N ILE A 202 -11.59 5.74 18.13
CA ILE A 202 -11.49 4.53 18.92
C ILE A 202 -12.89 4.09 19.37
N VAL A 203 -13.22 2.84 19.12
CA VAL A 203 -14.46 2.22 19.56
C VAL A 203 -14.24 1.63 20.94
N THR A 204 -15.19 1.88 21.83
CA THR A 204 -15.19 1.35 23.18
C THR A 204 -16.42 0.49 23.40
N ARG A 205 -16.34 -0.45 24.35
CA ARG A 205 -17.45 -1.28 24.79
C ARG A 205 -17.64 -1.22 26.30
N PRO A 206 -18.86 -1.42 26.82
CA PRO A 206 -19.08 -1.64 28.24
C PRO A 206 -18.32 -2.86 28.75
N ASP A 207 -17.85 -2.80 29.99
CA ASP A 207 -17.25 -3.92 30.72
C ASP A 207 -17.48 -3.76 32.23
N ARG A 208 -16.90 -4.67 33.03
CA ARG A 208 -16.83 -4.56 34.48
C ARG A 208 -15.38 -4.62 34.96
N ASP A 209 -15.04 -3.76 35.91
CA ASP A 209 -13.73 -3.80 36.55
C ASP A 209 -13.57 -5.04 37.45
N LYS A 210 -12.39 -5.22 38.06
CA LYS A 210 -12.09 -6.35 38.96
C LYS A 210 -13.03 -6.44 40.18
N LYS A 211 -13.76 -5.37 40.50
CA LYS A 211 -14.73 -5.28 41.60
C LYS A 211 -16.17 -5.38 41.10
N GLY A 212 -16.39 -5.67 39.81
CA GLY A 212 -17.70 -5.79 39.20
C GLY A 212 -18.36 -4.44 38.85
N LYS A 213 -17.70 -3.30 39.04
CA LYS A 213 -18.25 -1.97 38.73
C LYS A 213 -18.26 -1.76 37.22
N ALA A 214 -19.36 -1.22 36.70
CA ALA A 214 -19.46 -0.86 35.28
C ALA A 214 -18.32 0.08 34.88
N THR A 215 -17.69 -0.24 33.76
CA THR A 215 -16.59 0.51 33.17
C THR A 215 -16.70 0.49 31.64
N THR A 216 -15.79 1.16 30.96
CA THR A 216 -15.69 1.17 29.50
C THR A 216 -14.25 0.87 29.12
N VAL A 217 -14.09 -0.03 28.16
CA VAL A 217 -12.78 -0.49 27.69
C VAL A 217 -12.70 -0.41 26.17
N SER A 218 -11.49 -0.37 25.65
CA SER A 218 -11.21 -0.33 24.21
C SER A 218 -10.59 -1.63 23.68
N ASP A 219 -10.43 -2.65 24.53
CA ASP A 219 -9.91 -3.95 24.13
C ASP A 219 -11.03 -4.94 23.76
N PHE A 220 -10.89 -5.54 22.58
CA PHE A 220 -11.78 -6.56 22.05
C PHE A 220 -11.04 -7.90 21.98
N ARG A 221 -11.63 -8.94 22.56
CA ARG A 221 -11.00 -10.27 22.72
C ARG A 221 -11.74 -11.36 21.96
N THR A 222 -12.96 -11.11 21.50
CA THR A 222 -13.76 -12.07 20.73
C THR A 222 -14.46 -11.39 19.56
N ALA A 223 -14.89 -12.19 18.58
CA ALA A 223 -15.65 -11.71 17.43
C ALA A 223 -17.02 -11.15 17.85
N GLU A 224 -17.67 -11.75 18.84
CA GLU A 224 -18.99 -11.33 19.33
C GLU A 224 -18.93 -9.91 19.93
N GLN A 225 -17.86 -9.60 20.66
CA GLN A 225 -17.66 -8.26 21.22
C GLN A 225 -17.54 -7.20 20.11
N ILE A 226 -16.83 -7.53 19.03
CA ILE A 226 -16.66 -6.65 17.88
C ILE A 226 -17.99 -6.49 17.14
N VAL A 227 -18.69 -7.58 16.85
CA VAL A 227 -20.00 -7.56 16.18
C VAL A 227 -21.04 -6.76 16.97
N ALA A 228 -21.06 -6.88 18.30
CA ALA A 228 -21.94 -6.08 19.14
C ALA A 228 -21.61 -4.58 19.02
N ALA A 229 -20.33 -4.21 19.12
CA ALA A 229 -19.92 -2.82 19.03
C ALA A 229 -20.15 -2.20 17.64
N THR A 230 -19.91 -2.93 16.56
CA THR A 230 -20.13 -2.39 15.19
C THR A 230 -21.61 -2.23 14.86
N LYS A 231 -22.50 -3.08 15.41
CA LYS A 231 -23.96 -2.89 15.30
C LYS A 231 -24.42 -1.59 15.96
N GLU A 232 -23.89 -1.27 17.14
CA GLU A 232 -24.23 -0.03 17.86
C GLU A 232 -23.66 1.23 17.21
N LYS A 233 -22.45 1.14 16.63
CA LYS A 233 -21.75 2.28 16.04
C LYS A 233 -22.10 2.55 14.58
N GLY A 234 -22.78 1.63 13.91
CA GLY A 234 -23.35 1.80 12.57
C GLY A 234 -22.57 1.08 11.47
N ALA A 235 -23.23 0.94 10.32
CA ALA A 235 -22.64 0.31 9.15
C ALA A 235 -21.48 1.16 8.61
N GLY A 236 -20.31 0.53 8.42
CA GLY A 236 -19.10 1.23 8.02
C GLY A 236 -17.90 0.30 7.96
N LEU A 237 -16.79 0.82 7.43
CA LEU A 237 -15.50 0.16 7.47
C LEU A 237 -14.83 0.47 8.80
N TYR A 238 -14.34 -0.57 9.49
CA TYR A 238 -13.59 -0.44 10.72
C TYR A 238 -12.14 -0.89 10.50
N ALA A 239 -11.21 -0.36 11.29
CA ALA A 239 -9.84 -0.84 11.36
C ALA A 239 -9.64 -1.67 12.64
N LEU A 240 -9.00 -2.83 12.47
CA LEU A 240 -8.61 -3.75 13.52
C LEU A 240 -7.10 -3.61 13.74
N GLU A 241 -6.72 -3.34 14.98
CA GLU A 241 -5.31 -3.25 15.38
C GLU A 241 -5.00 -4.27 16.48
N PRO A 242 -4.64 -5.52 16.12
CA PRO A 242 -4.22 -6.54 17.07
C PRO A 242 -2.98 -6.11 17.87
N ALA A 243 -3.10 -6.14 19.19
CA ALA A 243 -2.06 -5.75 20.13
C ALA A 243 -1.70 -6.87 21.11
N LEU A 244 -0.43 -6.96 21.51
CA LEU A 244 0.04 -7.94 22.50
C LEU A 244 -0.59 -7.69 23.87
N LEU A 245 -1.06 -8.75 24.51
CA LEU A 245 -1.46 -8.71 25.92
C LEU A 245 -0.29 -8.23 26.79
N GLY A 246 -0.58 -7.38 27.78
CA GLY A 246 0.40 -6.81 28.70
C GLY A 246 1.05 -5.52 28.18
N SER A 247 1.70 -5.54 27.01
CA SER A 247 2.39 -4.35 26.48
C SER A 247 1.48 -3.39 25.70
N GLY A 248 0.38 -3.89 25.13
CA GLY A 248 -0.50 -3.11 24.26
C GLY A 248 0.12 -2.71 22.92
N SER A 249 1.31 -3.22 22.58
CA SER A 249 1.97 -2.96 21.29
C SER A 249 1.21 -3.59 20.13
N VAL A 250 0.86 -2.79 19.13
CA VAL A 250 0.20 -3.29 17.91
C VAL A 250 1.20 -4.09 17.09
N LYS A 251 0.70 -5.18 16.50
CA LYS A 251 1.49 -6.15 15.73
C LYS A 251 0.90 -6.39 14.34
N HIS A 252 -0.24 -5.78 14.04
CA HIS A 252 -0.91 -5.99 12.78
C HIS A 252 -1.95 -4.90 12.50
N LEU A 253 -2.30 -4.72 11.24
CA LEU A 253 -3.36 -3.84 10.77
C LEU A 253 -4.24 -4.62 9.80
N ALA A 254 -5.54 -4.65 10.09
CA ALA A 254 -6.55 -5.24 9.23
C ALA A 254 -7.78 -4.31 9.14
N LEU A 255 -8.66 -4.56 8.18
CA LEU A 255 -9.91 -3.84 8.03
C LEU A 255 -11.10 -4.79 8.16
N LEU A 256 -12.22 -4.26 8.63
CA LEU A 256 -13.43 -5.02 8.90
C LEU A 256 -14.64 -4.35 8.24
N TRP A 257 -15.38 -5.13 7.46
CA TRP A 257 -16.69 -4.76 6.94
C TRP A 257 -17.70 -5.85 7.26
N GLY A 258 -18.71 -5.54 8.08
CA GLY A 258 -19.63 -6.55 8.60
C GLY A 258 -18.87 -7.57 9.45
N THR A 259 -18.79 -8.81 8.96
CA THR A 259 -18.03 -9.91 9.58
C THR A 259 -16.85 -10.37 8.71
N THR A 260 -16.54 -9.64 7.64
CA THR A 260 -15.45 -9.94 6.72
C THR A 260 -14.24 -9.08 7.06
N VAL A 261 -13.13 -9.74 7.37
CA VAL A 261 -11.82 -9.12 7.59
C VAL A 261 -11.06 -9.10 6.27
N TYR A 262 -10.38 -7.98 6.01
CA TYR A 262 -9.51 -7.72 4.87
C TYR A 262 -8.11 -7.46 5.43
N GLU A 263 -7.13 -8.27 5.06
CA GLU A 263 -5.76 -8.13 5.57
C GLU A 263 -4.70 -8.57 4.56
N CYS A 264 -3.48 -8.14 4.79
CA CYS A 264 -2.30 -8.70 4.17
C CYS A 264 -1.40 -9.31 5.26
N THR A 265 -1.16 -10.62 5.21
CA THR A 265 -0.39 -11.33 6.22
C THR A 265 0.41 -12.49 5.63
N SER A 266 1.52 -12.85 6.27
CA SER A 266 2.29 -14.05 5.95
C SER A 266 1.59 -15.35 6.37
N ALA A 267 0.54 -15.25 7.20
CA ALA A 267 -0.20 -16.40 7.72
C ALA A 267 -1.29 -16.95 6.77
N LEU A 268 -1.53 -16.28 5.63
CA LEU A 268 -2.55 -16.65 4.65
C LEU A 268 -1.94 -16.82 3.27
N LEU A 269 -2.59 -17.63 2.45
CA LEU A 269 -2.34 -17.75 1.01
C LEU A 269 -3.67 -17.65 0.25
N PRO A 270 -3.83 -16.71 -0.71
CA PRO A 270 -2.91 -15.62 -1.02
C PRO A 270 -2.69 -14.69 0.19
N ASN A 271 -1.55 -13.99 0.24
CA ASN A 271 -1.16 -13.20 1.41
C ASN A 271 -2.08 -12.00 1.66
N CYS A 272 -2.53 -11.34 0.60
CA CYS A 272 -3.60 -10.33 0.67
C CYS A 272 -4.92 -11.05 0.47
N ASN A 273 -5.74 -11.19 1.51
CA ASN A 273 -6.98 -11.95 1.43
C ASN A 273 -8.08 -11.36 2.31
N LYS A 274 -9.30 -11.86 2.09
CA LYS A 274 -10.43 -11.65 2.99
C LYS A 274 -10.91 -12.95 3.59
N HIS A 275 -11.32 -12.91 4.85
CA HIS A 275 -11.70 -14.08 5.62
C HIS A 275 -12.62 -13.71 6.80
N PRO A 276 -13.29 -14.68 7.43
CA PRO A 276 -14.20 -14.43 8.55
C PRO A 276 -13.53 -13.83 9.80
N LEU A 277 -14.27 -12.98 10.53
CA LEU A 277 -13.82 -12.31 11.75
C LEU A 277 -13.51 -13.28 12.91
N ASP A 278 -14.25 -14.38 13.04
CA ASP A 278 -13.99 -15.41 14.04
C ASP A 278 -12.62 -16.07 13.84
N GLU A 279 -12.27 -16.45 12.61
CA GLU A 279 -10.94 -16.98 12.28
C GLU A 279 -9.81 -15.98 12.62
N PHE A 280 -10.03 -14.70 12.32
CA PHE A 280 -9.10 -13.62 12.66
C PHE A 280 -8.90 -13.50 14.18
N MET A 281 -10.00 -13.48 14.93
CA MET A 281 -9.95 -13.33 16.40
C MET A 281 -9.38 -14.56 17.08
N ASP A 282 -9.64 -15.76 16.56
CA ASP A 282 -9.02 -17.00 17.03
C ASP A 282 -7.50 -16.97 16.83
N ARG A 283 -7.02 -16.46 15.68
CA ARG A 283 -5.59 -16.27 15.44
C ARG A 283 -5.00 -15.21 16.37
N CYS A 284 -5.71 -14.13 16.66
CA CYS A 284 -5.28 -13.14 17.65
C CYS A 284 -5.12 -13.77 19.03
N LYS A 285 -6.12 -14.52 19.49
CA LYS A 285 -6.12 -15.23 20.76
C LYS A 285 -4.95 -16.22 20.87
N ARG A 286 -4.73 -17.06 19.86
CA ARG A 286 -3.60 -18.03 19.82
C ARG A 286 -2.24 -17.35 19.94
N ASN A 287 -2.12 -16.12 19.44
CA ASN A 287 -0.90 -15.33 19.50
C ASN A 287 -0.81 -14.40 20.74
N GLY A 288 -1.70 -14.56 21.72
CA GLY A 288 -1.71 -13.74 22.93
C GLY A 288 -2.05 -12.27 22.66
N ARG A 289 -2.97 -12.01 21.72
CA ARG A 289 -3.36 -10.66 21.29
C ARG A 289 -4.83 -10.37 21.57
N PHE A 290 -5.12 -9.10 21.84
CA PHE A 290 -6.46 -8.51 21.76
C PHE A 290 -6.49 -7.51 20.58
N CYS A 291 -7.64 -6.91 20.25
CA CYS A 291 -7.73 -5.90 19.21
C CYS A 291 -8.20 -4.56 19.78
N TYR A 292 -7.57 -3.48 19.33
CA TYR A 292 -8.25 -2.18 19.28
C TYR A 292 -9.11 -2.11 18.02
N LEU A 293 -10.23 -1.40 18.12
CA LEU A 293 -11.16 -1.18 17.03
C LEU A 293 -11.29 0.32 16.79
N PHE A 294 -11.12 0.74 15.53
CA PHE A 294 -11.32 2.13 15.11
C PHE A 294 -12.42 2.18 14.05
N GLY A 295 -13.43 3.02 14.25
CA GLY A 295 -14.57 3.15 13.34
C GLY A 295 -14.62 4.52 12.68
N PRO A 296 -15.46 4.70 11.63
CA PRO A 296 -15.67 6.01 11.05
C PRO A 296 -16.20 6.97 12.11
N LYS A 297 -15.92 8.27 11.93
CA LYS A 297 -16.50 9.30 12.81
C LYS A 297 -18.02 9.19 12.72
N VAL A 298 -18.67 8.86 13.84
CA VAL A 298 -20.13 8.96 13.95
C VAL A 298 -20.45 10.45 13.77
N VAL A 299 -21.10 10.79 12.66
CA VAL A 299 -21.57 12.15 12.38
C VAL A 299 -22.86 12.38 13.13
#